data_AF-A0A661H4X4-F1
#
_entry.id   AF-A0A661H4X4-F1
#
_cell.length_a   1.000
_cell.length_b   1.000
_cell.length_c   1.000
_cell.angle_alpha   90.00
_cell.angle_beta   90.00
_cell.angle_gamma   90.00
#
_symmetry.space_group_name_H-M   'P 1'
#
loop_
_entity.id
_entity.type
_entity.pdbx_description
1 polymer ?
#
loop_
_entity_poly.entity_id
_entity_poly.type
_entity_poly.pdbx_seq_one_letter_code
_entity_poly.pdbx_strand_id
1 'polypeptide(L)'
;VTSALIYPMILFVVATLSVIAMLGFVVPQFEALFLDMGDALPLLTRGVIGAGDWLKQYGLIVLLVLSLLGYFLKRWLKTENGKRWLDEKMLKLPVLGGVVFKYEIAKFSRTMGTLLGNGVSILQSISIATGTVGNVYIRDTLQTLDSAVKQGVRMSVAMEEAKTFTPMVIQMVRVGEESGNVDKMMLELARVYENEVEAGVSRSLTLLEPLLILGMGLVIAVIIIAILMGILSVNDVAM
;
A
#
# COMPACT_ATOMS: atom_id res chain seq x y z
N VAL A 1 -4.36 -1.49 -14.90
CA VAL A 1 -3.88 -0.96 -13.59
C VAL A 1 -3.68 0.55 -13.56
N THR A 2 -2.98 1.17 -14.52
CA THR A 2 -2.77 2.65 -14.53
C THR A 2 -4.07 3.46 -14.57
N SER A 3 -5.10 2.99 -15.29
CA SER A 3 -6.40 3.66 -15.32
C SER A 3 -7.15 3.66 -13.98
N ALA A 4 -6.90 2.68 -13.10
CA ALA A 4 -7.58 2.57 -11.81
C ALA A 4 -7.06 3.58 -10.76
N LEU A 5 -5.88 4.14 -11.00
CA LEU A 5 -5.24 5.13 -10.11
C LEU A 5 -5.64 6.57 -10.41
N ILE A 6 -6.23 6.84 -11.57
CA ILE A 6 -6.55 8.20 -12.02
C ILE A 6 -7.49 8.89 -11.02
N TYR A 7 -8.58 8.23 -10.64
CA TYR A 7 -9.57 8.82 -9.76
C TYR A 7 -9.05 9.09 -8.34
N PRO A 8 -8.43 8.12 -7.62
CA PRO A 8 -7.81 8.39 -6.32
C PRO A 8 -6.72 9.48 -6.38
N MET A 9 -5.96 9.54 -7.47
CA MET A 9 -4.92 10.56 -7.64
C MET A 9 -5.50 11.96 -7.81
N ILE A 10 -6.53 12.12 -8.64
CA ILE A 10 -7.25 13.40 -8.78
C ILE A 10 -7.80 13.83 -7.42
N LEU A 11 -8.50 12.93 -6.72
CA LEU A 11 -9.07 13.22 -5.41
C LEU A 11 -7.98 13.64 -4.40
N PHE A 12 -6.86 12.92 -4.35
CA PHE A 12 -5.74 13.25 -3.46
C PHE A 12 -5.13 14.62 -3.79
N VAL A 13 -4.92 14.92 -5.07
CA VAL A 13 -4.39 16.22 -5.52
C VAL A 13 -5.35 17.35 -5.16
N VAL A 14 -6.64 17.21 -5.48
CA VAL A 14 -7.68 18.21 -5.18
C VAL A 14 -7.81 18.41 -3.67
N ALA A 15 -7.80 17.34 -2.88
CA ALA A 15 -7.86 17.41 -1.43
C ALA A 15 -6.67 18.16 -0.84
N THR A 16 -5.46 17.80 -1.29
CA THR A 16 -4.22 18.44 -0.84
C THR A 16 -4.20 19.92 -1.22
N LEU A 17 -4.56 20.26 -2.46
CA LEU A 17 -4.66 21.65 -2.92
C LEU A 17 -5.70 22.45 -2.14
N SER A 18 -6.86 21.86 -1.85
CA SER A 18 -7.93 22.50 -1.07
C SER A 18 -7.44 22.86 0.34
N VAL A 19 -6.74 21.94 1.02
CA VAL A 19 -6.18 22.18 2.36
C VAL A 19 -5.10 23.26 2.32
N ILE A 20 -4.19 23.20 1.33
CA ILE A 20 -3.15 24.22 1.15
C ILE A 20 -3.77 25.60 0.87
N ALA A 21 -4.79 25.67 0.02
CA ALA A 21 -5.47 26.91 -0.29
C ALA A 21 -6.19 27.49 0.94
N MET A 22 -6.88 26.64 1.72
CA MET A 22 -7.53 27.04 2.96
C MET A 22 -6.54 27.60 3.97
N LEU A 23 -5.46 26.89 4.26
CA LEU A 23 -4.46 27.34 5.25
C LEU A 23 -3.61 28.52 4.75
N GLY A 24 -3.23 28.52 3.47
CA GLY A 24 -2.32 29.51 2.89
C GLY A 24 -2.99 30.83 2.54
N PHE A 25 -4.28 30.82 2.17
CA PHE A 25 -4.98 32.01 1.69
C PHE A 25 -6.22 32.37 2.50
N VAL A 26 -7.04 31.39 2.92
CA VAL A 26 -8.33 31.67 3.58
C VAL A 26 -8.15 32.00 5.06
N VAL A 27 -7.49 31.13 5.83
CA VAL A 27 -7.24 31.35 7.28
C VAL A 27 -6.57 32.71 7.57
N PRO A 28 -5.55 33.15 6.83
CA PRO A 28 -4.88 34.43 7.08
C PRO A 28 -5.77 35.66 6.85
N GLN A 29 -6.83 35.56 6.04
CA GLN A 29 -7.77 36.69 5.87
C GLN A 29 -8.50 37.01 7.17
N PHE A 30 -8.69 36.02 8.04
CA PHE A 30 -9.33 36.19 9.34
C PHE A 30 -8.33 36.57 10.44
N GLU A 31 -7.03 36.38 10.23
CA GLU A 31 -5.98 36.68 11.21
C GLU A 31 -6.03 38.15 11.64
N ALA A 32 -6.27 39.08 10.71
CA ALA A 32 -6.39 40.51 11.00
C ALA A 32 -7.52 40.85 11.99
N LEU A 33 -8.57 40.03 12.07
CA LEU A 33 -9.67 40.18 13.02
C LEU A 33 -9.29 39.67 14.43
N PHE A 34 -8.19 38.93 14.53
CA PHE A 34 -7.75 38.23 15.72
C PHE A 34 -6.45 38.81 16.32
N LEU A 35 -5.79 39.73 15.62
CA LEU A 35 -4.50 40.33 16.02
C LEU A 35 -4.55 40.99 17.41
N ASP A 36 -5.68 41.62 17.77
CA ASP A 36 -5.83 42.33 19.04
C ASP A 36 -6.15 41.39 20.21
N MET A 37 -6.47 40.11 19.93
CA MET A 37 -6.85 39.15 20.96
C MET A 37 -5.66 38.45 21.63
N GLY A 38 -4.50 38.38 20.97
CA GLY A 38 -3.31 37.72 21.48
C GLY A 38 -3.60 36.34 22.08
N ASP A 39 -3.47 36.21 23.41
CA ASP A 39 -3.68 34.95 24.13
C ASP A 39 -5.15 34.57 24.37
N ALA A 40 -6.11 35.46 24.10
CA ALA A 40 -7.54 35.16 24.22
C ALA A 40 -8.07 34.24 23.11
N LEU A 41 -7.25 33.94 22.09
CA LEU A 41 -7.65 33.04 21.01
C LEU A 41 -7.79 31.59 21.49
N PRO A 42 -8.89 30.90 21.14
CA PRO A 42 -9.07 29.48 21.40
C PRO A 42 -7.91 28.64 20.84
N LEU A 43 -7.58 27.55 21.55
CA LEU A 43 -6.46 26.67 21.20
C LEU A 43 -6.56 26.12 19.77
N LEU A 44 -7.77 25.78 19.31
CA LEU A 44 -8.00 25.28 17.96
C LEU A 44 -7.70 26.34 16.89
N THR A 45 -8.15 27.58 17.11
CA THR A 45 -7.91 28.73 16.21
C THR A 45 -6.43 29.04 16.10
N ARG A 46 -5.73 29.11 17.24
CA ARG A 46 -4.28 29.34 17.28
C ARG A 46 -3.50 28.24 16.56
N GLY A 47 -3.90 26.98 16.73
CA GLY A 47 -3.29 25.84 16.03
C GLY A 47 -3.46 25.92 14.51
N VAL A 48 -4.64 26.30 14.03
CA VAL A 48 -4.92 26.43 12.59
C VAL A 48 -4.15 27.60 11.96
N ILE A 49 -4.09 28.76 12.63
CA ILE A 49 -3.29 29.91 12.18
C ILE A 49 -1.80 29.53 12.14
N GLY A 50 -1.28 28.95 13.23
CA GLY A 50 0.11 28.51 13.30
C GLY A 50 0.48 27.46 12.24
N ALA A 51 -0.45 26.56 11.89
CA ALA A 51 -0.25 25.62 10.79
C ALA A 51 -0.17 26.33 9.42
N GLY A 52 -0.98 27.38 9.21
CA GLY A 52 -0.93 28.23 8.03
C GLY A 52 0.38 29.00 7.91
N ASP A 53 0.85 29.60 9.01
CA ASP A 53 2.12 30.35 9.04
C ASP A 53 3.32 29.43 8.81
N TRP A 54 3.31 28.26 9.45
CA TRP A 54 4.32 27.23 9.21
C TRP A 54 4.32 26.78 7.74
N LEU A 55 3.14 26.60 7.13
CA LEU A 55 3.03 26.23 5.72
C LEU A 55 3.57 27.33 4.79
N LYS A 56 3.30 28.61 5.08
CA LYS A 56 3.83 29.73 4.28
C LYS A 56 5.35 29.87 4.42
N GLN A 57 5.87 29.75 5.65
CA GLN A 57 7.29 29.95 5.94
C GLN A 57 8.15 28.76 5.51
N TYR A 58 7.67 27.54 5.73
CA TYR A 58 8.43 26.31 5.51
C TYR A 58 7.93 25.48 4.31
N GLY A 59 6.86 25.87 3.61
CA GLY A 59 6.27 25.06 2.54
C GLY A 59 7.26 24.64 1.44
N LEU A 60 8.11 25.56 0.97
CA LEU A 60 9.18 25.25 0.00
C LEU A 60 10.24 24.31 0.59
N ILE A 61 10.60 24.49 1.86
CA ILE A 61 11.56 23.63 2.56
C ILE A 61 10.98 22.22 2.73
N VAL A 62 9.70 22.11 3.10
CA VAL A 62 8.98 20.83 3.22
C VAL A 62 8.94 20.11 1.89
N LEU A 63 8.63 20.79 0.78
CA LEU A 63 8.67 20.19 -0.56
C LEU A 63 10.06 19.68 -0.94
N LEU A 64 11.12 20.44 -0.64
CA LEU A 64 12.50 20.01 -0.86
C LEU A 64 12.87 18.79 -0.01
N VAL A 65 12.52 18.81 1.29
CA VAL A 65 12.77 17.71 2.22
C VAL A 65 12.02 16.45 1.80
N LEU A 66 10.74 16.55 1.42
CA LEU A 66 9.96 15.42 0.92
C LEU A 66 10.55 14.87 -0.38
N SER A 67 11.04 15.72 -1.28
CA SER A 67 11.69 15.31 -2.52
C SER A 67 13.01 14.58 -2.27
N LEU A 68 13.85 15.11 -1.35
CA LEU A 68 15.10 14.48 -0.91
C LEU A 68 14.84 13.15 -0.21
N LEU A 69 13.91 13.12 0.75
CA LEU A 69 13.48 11.90 1.43
C LEU A 69 12.97 10.88 0.43
N GLY A 70 12.14 11.28 -0.54
CA GLY A 70 11.67 10.40 -1.60
C GLY A 70 12.81 9.83 -2.46
N TYR A 71 13.80 10.66 -2.81
CA TYR A 71 15.00 10.22 -3.53
C TYR A 71 15.83 9.21 -2.71
N PHE A 72 16.13 9.53 -1.45
CA PHE A 72 16.89 8.66 -0.56
C PHE A 72 16.15 7.37 -0.22
N LEU A 73 14.85 7.44 0.03
CA LEU A 73 14.00 6.28 0.27
C LEU A 73 13.97 5.38 -0.96
N LYS A 74 13.76 5.94 -2.15
CA LYS A 74 13.83 5.18 -3.41
C LYS A 74 15.19 4.52 -3.61
N ARG A 75 16.27 5.18 -3.23
CA ARG A 75 17.64 4.62 -3.31
C ARG A 75 17.84 3.52 -2.26
N TRP A 76 17.33 3.69 -1.06
CA TRP A 76 17.41 2.71 0.03
C TRP A 76 16.58 1.46 -0.26
N LEU A 77 15.37 1.61 -0.82
CA LEU A 77 14.50 0.49 -1.22
C LEU A 77 15.10 -0.36 -2.36
N LYS A 78 16.10 0.15 -3.08
CA LYS A 78 16.89 -0.64 -4.05
C LYS A 78 18.00 -1.46 -3.42
N THR A 79 18.33 -1.24 -2.15
CA THR A 79 19.32 -2.06 -1.43
C THR A 79 18.68 -3.38 -0.97
N GLU A 80 19.48 -4.43 -0.82
CA GLU A 80 19.02 -5.76 -0.35
C GLU A 80 18.24 -5.66 0.97
N ASN A 81 18.78 -4.92 1.95
CA ASN A 81 18.15 -4.73 3.26
C ASN A 81 16.85 -3.94 3.18
N GLY A 82 16.82 -2.86 2.38
CA GLY A 82 15.63 -2.04 2.20
C GLY A 82 14.50 -2.80 1.51
N LYS A 83 14.84 -3.58 0.47
CA LYS A 83 13.90 -4.46 -0.21
C LYS A 83 13.34 -5.52 0.73
N ARG A 84 14.21 -6.22 1.48
CA ARG A 84 13.77 -7.27 2.42
C ARG A 84 12.85 -6.72 3.52
N TRP A 85 13.19 -5.56 4.07
CA TRP A 85 12.35 -4.87 5.06
C TRP A 85 10.98 -4.52 4.48
N LEU A 86 10.94 -3.96 3.27
CA LEU A 86 9.68 -3.61 2.60
C LEU A 86 8.85 -4.87 2.34
N ASP A 87 9.45 -5.90 1.77
CA ASP A 87 8.80 -7.15 1.42
C ASP A 87 8.18 -7.84 2.65
N GLU A 88 8.86 -7.83 3.79
CA GLU A 88 8.34 -8.37 5.05
C GLU A 88 7.19 -7.52 5.61
N LYS A 89 7.32 -6.19 5.56
CA LYS A 89 6.29 -5.28 6.06
C LYS A 89 5.04 -5.30 5.20
N MET A 90 5.18 -5.38 3.88
CA MET A 90 4.06 -5.43 2.94
C MET A 90 3.18 -6.65 3.19
N LEU A 91 3.77 -7.81 3.53
CA LEU A 91 3.01 -9.02 3.87
C LEU A 91 2.23 -8.91 5.19
N LYS A 92 2.64 -8.01 6.09
CA LYS A 92 1.98 -7.77 7.39
C LYS A 92 0.85 -6.74 7.32
N LEU A 93 0.72 -6.01 6.22
CA LEU A 93 -0.32 -4.99 6.09
C LEU A 93 -1.71 -5.63 5.93
N PRO A 94 -2.73 -5.15 6.65
CA PRO A 94 -4.09 -5.63 6.47
C PRO A 94 -4.55 -5.32 5.04
N VAL A 95 -5.26 -6.27 4.42
CA VAL A 95 -5.72 -6.24 3.02
C VAL A 95 -4.59 -6.37 1.99
N LEU A 96 -3.56 -5.50 2.03
CA LEU A 96 -2.48 -5.51 1.04
C LEU A 96 -1.58 -6.75 1.11
N GLY A 97 -1.30 -7.26 2.31
CA GLY A 97 -0.42 -8.42 2.46
C GLY A 97 -0.95 -9.68 1.76
N GLY A 98 -2.27 -9.90 1.84
CA GLY A 98 -2.92 -10.98 1.12
C GLY A 98 -2.87 -10.81 -0.40
N VAL A 99 -3.00 -9.58 -0.91
CA VAL A 99 -2.89 -9.29 -2.35
C VAL A 99 -1.46 -9.54 -2.85
N VAL A 100 -0.46 -9.08 -2.11
CA VAL A 100 0.97 -9.30 -2.46
C VAL A 100 1.29 -10.79 -2.47
N PHE A 101 0.86 -11.53 -1.45
CA PHE A 101 1.05 -12.97 -1.38
C PHE A 101 0.44 -13.67 -2.60
N LYS A 102 -0.84 -13.42 -2.89
CA LYS A 102 -1.53 -14.02 -4.04
C LYS A 102 -0.88 -13.65 -5.36
N TYR A 103 -0.43 -12.40 -5.52
CA TYR A 103 0.27 -11.95 -6.72
C TYR A 103 1.59 -12.71 -6.96
N GLU A 104 2.38 -12.90 -5.91
CA GLU A 104 3.65 -13.63 -6.00
C GLU A 104 3.42 -15.13 -6.28
N ILE A 105 2.44 -15.76 -5.62
CA ILE A 105 2.07 -17.16 -5.87
C ILE A 105 1.45 -17.33 -7.26
N ALA A 106 0.69 -16.36 -7.77
CA ALA A 106 0.16 -16.39 -9.13
C ALA A 106 1.27 -16.40 -10.17
N LYS A 107 2.28 -15.52 -10.04
CA LYS A 107 3.45 -15.51 -10.93
C LYS A 107 4.21 -16.83 -10.89
N PHE A 108 4.50 -17.35 -9.68
CA PHE A 108 5.15 -18.63 -9.51
C PHE A 108 4.37 -19.75 -10.22
N SER A 109 3.07 -19.85 -9.94
CA SER A 109 2.19 -20.90 -10.48
C SER A 109 2.05 -20.78 -12.00
N ARG A 110 1.96 -19.56 -12.54
CA ARG A 110 1.90 -19.29 -13.98
C ARG A 110 3.16 -19.80 -14.66
N THR A 111 4.34 -19.44 -14.14
CA THR A 111 5.62 -19.89 -14.69
C THR A 111 5.77 -21.41 -14.58
N MET A 112 5.44 -22.00 -13.42
CA MET A 112 5.44 -23.45 -13.22
C MET A 112 4.57 -24.18 -14.26
N GLY A 113 3.30 -23.78 -14.38
CA GLY A 113 2.35 -24.43 -15.27
C GLY A 113 2.74 -24.33 -16.74
N THR A 114 3.26 -23.18 -17.18
CA THR A 114 3.77 -23.00 -18.55
C THR A 114 4.99 -23.86 -18.83
N LEU A 115 5.96 -23.94 -17.91
CA LEU A 115 7.17 -24.72 -18.11
C LEU A 115 6.88 -26.23 -18.11
N LEU A 116 6.08 -26.70 -17.15
CA LEU A 116 5.66 -28.10 -17.07
C LEU A 116 4.84 -28.51 -18.30
N GLY A 117 3.93 -27.66 -18.77
CA GLY A 117 3.15 -27.90 -20.00
C GLY A 117 4.01 -27.96 -21.26
N ASN A 118 5.18 -27.32 -21.25
CA ASN A 118 6.19 -27.40 -22.33
C ASN A 118 7.18 -28.56 -22.14
N GLY A 119 6.96 -29.44 -21.17
CA GLY A 119 7.81 -30.62 -20.93
C GLY A 119 9.11 -30.35 -20.17
N VAL A 120 9.26 -29.16 -19.56
CA VAL A 120 10.41 -28.86 -18.70
C VAL A 120 10.30 -29.67 -17.41
N SER A 121 11.42 -30.21 -16.92
CA SER A 121 11.43 -30.99 -15.68
C SER A 121 10.91 -30.18 -14.48
N ILE A 122 10.29 -30.85 -13.50
CA ILE A 122 9.73 -30.19 -12.31
C ILE A 122 10.79 -29.40 -11.52
N LEU A 123 11.99 -29.96 -11.36
CA LEU A 123 13.09 -29.31 -10.64
C LEU A 123 13.54 -28.02 -11.34
N GLN A 124 13.74 -28.09 -12.65
CA GLN A 124 14.11 -26.92 -13.44
C GLN A 124 12.98 -25.88 -13.44
N SER A 125 11.72 -26.33 -13.52
CA SER A 125 10.55 -25.46 -13.45
C SER A 125 10.47 -24.72 -12.12
N ILE A 126 10.68 -25.40 -10.98
CA ILE A 126 10.71 -24.78 -9.65
C ILE A 126 11.82 -23.71 -9.58
N SER A 127 13.03 -24.03 -10.03
CA SER A 127 14.14 -23.08 -10.00
C SER A 127 13.86 -21.83 -10.84
N ILE A 128 13.28 -21.97 -12.03
CA ILE A 128 12.95 -20.84 -12.91
C ILE A 128 11.78 -20.03 -12.33
N ALA A 129 10.72 -20.70 -11.89
CA ALA A 129 9.53 -20.05 -11.33
C ALA A 129 9.82 -19.30 -10.03
N THR A 130 10.67 -19.84 -9.15
CA THR A 130 11.13 -19.13 -7.95
C THR A 130 11.91 -17.85 -8.31
N GLY A 131 12.59 -17.83 -9.46
CA GLY A 131 13.27 -16.63 -9.98
C GLY A 131 12.33 -15.50 -10.41
N THR A 132 11.05 -15.77 -10.68
CA THR A 132 10.06 -14.74 -11.07
C THR A 132 9.39 -14.06 -9.87
N VAL A 133 9.64 -14.59 -8.67
CA VAL A 133 9.08 -14.10 -7.41
C VAL A 133 9.89 -12.91 -6.90
N GLY A 134 9.21 -11.77 -6.81
CA GLY A 134 9.82 -10.48 -6.48
C GLY A 134 10.10 -10.36 -4.99
N ASN A 135 9.13 -10.79 -4.18
CA ASN A 135 9.16 -10.73 -2.72
C ASN A 135 10.21 -11.70 -2.15
N VAL A 136 11.20 -11.18 -1.42
CA VAL A 136 12.30 -11.96 -0.87
C VAL A 136 11.81 -13.05 0.08
N TYR A 137 10.86 -12.76 0.97
CA TYR A 137 10.37 -13.73 1.95
C TYR A 137 9.68 -14.93 1.28
N ILE A 138 8.79 -14.68 0.32
CA ILE A 138 8.12 -15.76 -0.42
C ILE A 138 9.12 -16.54 -1.27
N ARG A 139 10.09 -15.85 -1.89
CA ARG A 139 11.15 -16.50 -2.67
C ARG A 139 12.00 -17.44 -1.80
N ASP A 140 12.42 -17.00 -0.63
CA ASP A 140 13.20 -17.82 0.31
C ASP A 140 12.40 -19.07 0.73
N THR A 141 11.10 -18.94 0.97
CA THR A 141 10.21 -20.09 1.23
C THR A 141 10.10 -21.03 0.02
N LEU A 142 9.98 -20.50 -1.20
CA LEU A 142 9.91 -21.33 -2.41
C LEU A 142 11.22 -22.04 -2.73
N GLN A 143 12.37 -21.49 -2.32
CA GLN A 143 13.68 -22.14 -2.48
C GLN A 143 13.81 -23.43 -1.65
N THR A 144 13.09 -23.56 -0.53
CA THR A 144 13.11 -24.80 0.25
C THR A 144 12.44 -25.97 -0.49
N LEU A 145 11.48 -25.66 -1.38
CA LEU A 145 10.80 -26.66 -2.21
C LEU A 145 11.76 -27.37 -3.17
N ASP A 146 12.70 -26.64 -3.77
CA ASP A 146 13.69 -27.22 -4.69
C ASP A 146 14.51 -28.32 -3.99
N SER A 147 14.92 -28.07 -2.75
CA SER A 147 15.69 -29.04 -1.95
C SER A 147 14.85 -30.26 -1.56
N ALA A 148 13.58 -30.08 -1.18
CA ALA A 148 12.69 -31.16 -0.79
C ALA A 148 12.30 -32.05 -1.98
N VAL A 149 11.95 -31.45 -3.12
CA VAL A 149 11.56 -32.19 -4.33
C VAL A 149 12.76 -32.94 -4.93
N LYS A 150 13.98 -32.40 -4.84
CA LYS A 150 15.22 -33.12 -5.21
C LYS A 150 15.43 -34.40 -4.39
N GLN A 151 14.93 -34.43 -3.15
CA GLN A 151 14.99 -35.60 -2.26
C GLN A 151 13.83 -36.58 -2.48
N GLY A 152 12.94 -36.32 -3.45
CA GLY A 152 11.79 -37.16 -3.75
C GLY A 152 10.55 -36.89 -2.90
N VAL A 153 10.56 -35.83 -2.07
CA VAL A 153 9.36 -35.40 -1.34
C VAL A 153 8.36 -34.80 -2.32
N ARG A 154 7.07 -35.12 -2.15
CA ARG A 154 5.98 -34.51 -2.92
C ARG A 154 5.96 -33.00 -2.69
N MET A 155 5.73 -32.22 -3.74
CA MET A 155 5.67 -30.77 -3.68
C MET A 155 4.54 -30.27 -2.77
N SER A 156 3.39 -30.94 -2.78
CA SER A 156 2.28 -30.62 -1.86
C SER A 156 2.67 -30.75 -0.38
N VAL A 157 3.45 -31.76 -0.03
CA VAL A 157 3.95 -32.00 1.33
C VAL A 157 5.00 -30.96 1.71
N ALA A 158 5.95 -30.66 0.82
CA ALA A 158 6.95 -29.62 1.05
C ALA A 158 6.31 -28.23 1.26
N MET A 159 5.25 -27.92 0.50
CA MET A 159 4.46 -26.69 0.70
C MET A 159 3.72 -26.67 2.04
N GLU A 160 3.18 -27.82 2.48
CA GLU A 160 2.50 -27.94 3.77
C GLU A 160 3.48 -27.70 4.94
N GLU A 161 4.68 -28.26 4.88
CA GLU A 161 5.74 -28.07 5.90
C GLU A 161 6.23 -26.62 6.01
N ALA A 162 6.20 -25.87 4.90
CA ALA A 162 6.62 -24.49 4.84
C ALA A 162 5.69 -23.50 5.57
N LYS A 163 4.48 -23.93 5.97
CA LYS A 163 3.47 -23.18 6.77
C LYS A 163 3.12 -21.77 6.26
N THR A 164 3.47 -21.47 5.01
CA THR A 164 3.27 -20.16 4.39
C THR A 164 2.13 -20.20 3.36
N PHE A 165 1.90 -21.37 2.76
CA PHE A 165 0.90 -21.55 1.73
C PHE A 165 -0.50 -21.76 2.32
N THR A 166 -1.51 -21.28 1.61
CA THR A 166 -2.90 -21.50 2.02
C THR A 166 -3.32 -22.95 1.75
N PRO A 167 -4.34 -23.49 2.46
CA PRO A 167 -4.85 -24.83 2.20
C PRO A 167 -5.29 -25.04 0.74
N MET A 168 -5.82 -24.00 0.10
CA MET A 168 -6.22 -24.04 -1.32
C MET A 168 -5.02 -24.32 -2.24
N VAL A 169 -3.88 -23.63 -2.04
CA VAL A 169 -2.66 -23.84 -2.83
C VAL A 169 -2.20 -25.28 -2.69
N ILE A 170 -2.05 -25.75 -1.46
CA ILE A 170 -1.59 -27.11 -1.14
C ILE A 170 -2.51 -28.14 -1.80
N GLN A 171 -3.83 -27.95 -1.71
CA GLN A 171 -4.80 -28.88 -2.26
C GLN A 171 -4.79 -28.92 -3.79
N MET A 172 -4.68 -27.76 -4.45
CA MET A 172 -4.55 -27.72 -5.90
C MET A 172 -3.27 -28.44 -6.34
N VAL A 173 -2.14 -28.16 -5.70
CA VAL A 173 -0.90 -28.90 -6.00
C VAL A 173 -1.08 -30.40 -5.83
N ARG A 174 -1.67 -30.84 -4.71
CA ARG A 174 -1.89 -32.26 -4.39
C ARG A 174 -2.74 -32.95 -5.45
N VAL A 175 -3.86 -32.34 -5.85
CA VAL A 175 -4.72 -32.88 -6.92
C VAL A 175 -3.95 -32.95 -8.25
N GLY A 176 -3.12 -31.96 -8.56
CA GLY A 176 -2.25 -31.98 -9.72
C GLY A 176 -1.25 -33.13 -9.70
N GLU A 177 -0.63 -33.39 -8.54
CA GLU A 177 0.34 -34.49 -8.36
C GLU A 177 -0.33 -35.86 -8.46
N GLU A 178 -1.50 -36.05 -7.83
CA GLU A 178 -2.24 -37.32 -7.82
C GLU A 178 -2.83 -37.65 -9.19
N SER A 179 -3.25 -36.63 -9.95
CA SER A 179 -3.79 -36.81 -11.30
C SER A 179 -2.73 -36.76 -12.40
N GLY A 180 -1.47 -36.47 -12.08
CA GLY A 180 -0.40 -36.27 -13.05
C GLY A 180 -0.56 -35.02 -13.95
N ASN A 181 -1.44 -34.09 -13.59
CA ASN A 181 -1.73 -32.85 -14.34
C ASN A 181 -1.32 -31.59 -13.55
N VAL A 182 -0.11 -31.60 -12.98
CA VAL A 182 0.43 -30.47 -12.19
C VAL A 182 0.51 -29.19 -13.03
N ASP A 183 0.85 -29.30 -14.31
CA ASP A 183 0.88 -28.22 -15.30
C ASP A 183 -0.46 -27.46 -15.37
N LYS A 184 -1.56 -28.18 -15.61
CA LYS A 184 -2.90 -27.60 -15.73
C LYS A 184 -3.36 -27.00 -14.41
N MET A 185 -3.08 -27.69 -13.31
CA MET A 185 -3.53 -27.27 -11.99
C MET A 185 -2.77 -26.02 -11.50
N MET A 186 -1.49 -25.87 -11.87
CA MET A 186 -0.72 -24.65 -11.63
C MET A 186 -1.23 -23.46 -12.46
N LEU A 187 -1.61 -23.69 -13.72
CA LEU A 187 -2.23 -22.65 -14.55
C LEU A 187 -3.59 -22.20 -14.00
N GLU A 188 -4.38 -23.15 -13.48
CA GLU A 188 -5.66 -22.81 -12.85
C GLU A 188 -5.46 -22.06 -11.53
N LEU A 189 -4.50 -22.48 -10.69
CA LEU A 189 -4.14 -21.73 -9.47
C LEU A 189 -3.69 -20.30 -9.81
N ALA A 190 -2.87 -20.14 -10.84
CA ALA A 190 -2.46 -18.82 -11.32
C ALA A 190 -3.65 -17.96 -11.70
N ARG A 191 -4.60 -18.50 -12.48
CA ARG A 191 -5.82 -17.80 -12.89
C ARG A 191 -6.67 -17.38 -11.69
N VAL A 192 -6.91 -18.28 -10.73
CA VAL A 192 -7.69 -17.99 -9.52
C VAL A 192 -7.04 -16.83 -8.76
N TYR A 193 -5.74 -16.89 -8.53
CA TYR A 193 -5.04 -15.84 -7.78
C TYR A 193 -4.88 -14.53 -8.57
N GLU A 194 -4.72 -14.56 -9.89
CA GLU A 194 -4.75 -13.35 -10.73
C GLU A 194 -6.09 -12.62 -10.57
N ASN A 195 -7.22 -13.35 -10.62
CA ASN A 195 -8.56 -12.78 -10.43
C ASN A 195 -8.74 -12.21 -9.00
N GLU A 196 -8.27 -12.93 -7.97
CA GLU A 196 -8.34 -12.45 -6.60
C GLU A 196 -7.44 -11.23 -6.35
N VAL A 197 -6.29 -11.16 -7.03
CA VAL A 197 -5.40 -9.98 -7.00
C VAL A 197 -6.07 -8.79 -7.64
N GLU A 198 -6.68 -8.96 -8.82
CA GLU A 198 -7.40 -7.86 -9.49
C GLU A 198 -8.54 -7.32 -8.62
N ALA A 199 -9.35 -8.22 -8.06
CA ALA A 199 -10.42 -7.86 -7.13
C ALA A 199 -9.89 -7.18 -5.86
N GLY A 200 -8.79 -7.71 -5.30
CA GLY A 200 -8.15 -7.17 -4.10
C GLY A 200 -7.54 -5.79 -4.31
N VAL A 201 -6.89 -5.55 -5.46
CA VAL A 201 -6.36 -4.23 -5.85
C VAL A 201 -7.50 -3.24 -6.01
N SER A 202 -8.55 -3.61 -6.74
CA SER A 202 -9.73 -2.74 -6.93
C SER A 202 -10.36 -2.34 -5.59
N ARG A 203 -10.61 -3.32 -4.71
CA ARG A 203 -11.15 -3.07 -3.37
C ARG A 203 -10.25 -2.16 -2.53
N SER A 204 -8.93 -2.36 -2.59
CA SER A 204 -7.97 -1.53 -1.86
C SER A 204 -8.01 -0.08 -2.34
N LEU A 205 -8.14 0.13 -3.65
CA LEU A 205 -8.25 1.47 -4.24
C LEU A 205 -9.59 2.15 -3.92
N THR A 206 -10.70 1.41 -3.95
CA THR A 206 -12.02 1.95 -3.58
C THR A 206 -12.10 2.32 -2.10
N LEU A 207 -11.38 1.64 -1.21
CA LEU A 207 -11.33 2.00 0.22
C LEU A 207 -10.53 3.28 0.50
N LEU A 208 -9.60 3.66 -0.39
CA LEU A 208 -8.86 4.92 -0.24
C LEU A 208 -9.77 6.14 -0.41
N GLU A 209 -10.79 6.06 -1.27
CA GLU A 209 -11.72 7.15 -1.52
C GLU A 209 -12.46 7.65 -0.26
N PRO A 210 -13.22 6.82 0.48
CA PRO A 210 -13.91 7.27 1.68
C PRO A 210 -12.93 7.73 2.77
N LEU A 211 -11.74 7.13 2.86
CA LEU A 211 -10.70 7.59 3.79
C LEU A 211 -10.22 9.00 3.45
N LEU A 212 -9.99 9.30 2.17
CA LEU A 212 -9.59 10.63 1.71
C LEU A 212 -10.70 11.66 1.93
N ILE A 213 -11.95 11.31 1.61
CA ILE A 213 -13.11 12.21 1.79
C ILE A 213 -13.34 12.49 3.29
N LEU A 214 -13.39 11.46 4.13
CA LEU A 214 -13.59 11.62 5.58
C LEU A 214 -12.43 12.39 6.21
N GLY A 215 -11.18 12.08 5.83
CA GLY A 215 -10.00 12.80 6.32
C GLY A 215 -10.03 14.27 5.92
N MET A 216 -10.32 14.58 4.66
CA MET A 216 -10.43 15.96 4.17
C MET A 216 -11.60 16.69 4.84
N GLY A 217 -12.76 16.06 4.93
CA GLY A 217 -13.94 16.63 5.59
C GLY A 217 -13.67 16.96 7.05
N LEU A 218 -12.96 16.08 7.77
CA LEU A 218 -12.54 16.34 9.15
C LEU A 218 -11.60 17.54 9.24
N VAL A 219 -10.58 17.62 8.36
CA VAL A 219 -9.65 18.76 8.32
C VAL A 219 -10.38 20.07 8.06
N ILE A 220 -11.28 20.10 7.06
CA ILE A 220 -12.06 21.30 6.73
C ILE A 220 -12.99 21.67 7.89
N ALA A 221 -13.67 20.70 8.50
CA ALA A 221 -14.55 20.94 9.64
C ALA A 221 -13.79 21.55 10.83
N VAL A 222 -12.60 21.03 11.14
CA VAL A 222 -11.73 21.59 12.18
C VAL A 222 -11.35 23.04 11.86
N ILE A 223 -11.01 23.36 10.62
CA ILE A 223 -10.70 24.73 10.20
C ILE A 223 -11.91 25.65 10.37
N ILE A 224 -13.09 25.23 9.91
CA ILE A 224 -14.31 26.02 10.02
C ILE A 224 -14.67 26.28 11.49
N ILE A 225 -14.65 25.22 12.33
CA ILE A 225 -14.91 25.34 13.77
C ILE A 225 -13.90 26.29 14.43
N ALA A 226 -12.63 26.17 14.06
CA ALA A 226 -11.57 27.05 14.57
C ALA A 226 -11.83 28.52 14.21
N ILE A 227 -12.26 28.81 12.98
CA ILE A 227 -12.61 30.17 12.56
C ILE A 227 -13.85 30.67 13.31
N LEU A 228 -14.92 29.85 13.39
CA LEU A 228 -16.16 30.22 14.09
C LEU A 228 -15.91 30.51 15.57
N MET A 229 -15.14 29.66 16.25
CA MET A 229 -14.74 29.89 17.64
C MET A 229 -13.94 31.18 17.79
N GLY A 230 -13.04 31.47 16.85
CA GLY A 230 -12.32 32.75 16.80
C GLY A 230 -13.28 33.93 16.72
N ILE A 231 -14.22 33.91 15.77
CA ILE A 231 -15.19 34.99 15.58
C ILE A 231 -16.09 35.18 16.81
N LEU A 232 -16.61 34.09 17.40
CA LEU A 232 -17.46 34.18 18.59
C LEU A 232 -16.68 34.77 19.78
N SER A 233 -15.42 34.38 19.95
CA SER A 233 -14.58 34.93 21.01
C SER A 233 -14.32 36.43 20.86
N VAL A 234 -14.21 36.94 19.63
CA VAL A 234 -14.11 38.40 19.37
C VAL A 234 -15.39 39.10 19.85
N ASN A 235 -16.56 38.52 19.60
CA ASN A 235 -17.84 39.11 20.00
C ASN A 235 -18.05 39.13 21.53
N ASP A 236 -17.63 38.09 22.23
CA ASP A 236 -17.75 38.02 23.69
C ASP A 236 -16.78 38.99 24.41
N VAL A 237 -15.64 39.33 23.79
CA VAL A 237 -14.70 40.34 24.31
C VAL A 237 -15.13 41.78 23.97
N ALA A 238 -15.98 41.95 22.95
CA ALA A 238 -16.51 43.24 22.53
C ALA A 238 -17.75 43.71 23.32
N MET A 239 -18.37 42.83 24.12
CA MET A 239 -19.47 43.13 25.05
C MET A 239 -18.97 43.33 26.47
#